data_AF-A0A924D7E1-F1
#
_entry.id   AF-A0A924D7E1-F1
#
_cell.length_a   1.000
_cell.length_b   1.000
_cell.length_c   1.000
_cell.angle_alpha   90.00
_cell.angle_beta   90.00
_cell.angle_gamma   90.00
#
_symmetry.space_group_name_H-M   'P 1'
#
loop_
_entity.id
_entity.type
_entity.pdbx_description
1 polymer ?
#
loop_
_entity_poly.entity_id
_entity_poly.type
_entity_poly.pdbx_seq_one_letter_code
_entity_poly.pdbx_strand_id
1 'polypeptide(L)'
;LIDEIHTPDSSRYFYSEGYQERQDRGEEQKQLSKEFVRRWLIENGFQGQKGQKIPNMTDEYIETVSERYIELYENILGEKFVKADVSNIYDRIEKNVITYLEKL
;
A
#
# COMPACT_ATOMS: atom_id res chain seq x y z
N LEU A 1 6.92 -13.92 -16.78
CA LEU A 1 6.71 -13.12 -15.57
C LEU A 1 5.69 -12.05 -15.92
N ILE A 2 4.55 -12.04 -15.23
CA ILE A 2 3.44 -11.11 -15.46
C ILE A 2 2.95 -10.63 -14.08
N ASP A 3 2.25 -9.49 -14.05
CA ASP A 3 1.74 -8.85 -12.83
C ASP A 3 2.85 -8.23 -11.94
N GLU A 4 2.53 -7.93 -10.69
CA GLU A 4 3.42 -7.31 -9.72
C GLU A 4 4.32 -8.30 -8.95
N ILE A 5 5.50 -7.83 -8.55
CA ILE A 5 6.51 -8.63 -7.84
C ILE A 5 7.17 -7.75 -6.80
N HIS A 6 7.43 -8.33 -5.64
CA HIS A 6 8.11 -7.66 -4.54
C HIS A 6 7.38 -6.38 -4.06
N THR A 7 6.06 -6.30 -4.20
CA THR A 7 5.24 -5.21 -3.65
C THR A 7 4.67 -5.58 -2.27
N PRO A 8 4.24 -4.60 -1.44
CA PRO A 8 3.52 -4.88 -0.18
C PRO A 8 2.22 -5.70 -0.35
N ASP A 9 1.76 -5.79 -1.60
CA ASP A 9 0.49 -6.36 -2.00
C ASP A 9 0.65 -7.83 -2.40
N SER A 10 1.71 -8.11 -3.14
CA SER A 10 2.09 -9.45 -3.60
C SER A 10 2.96 -10.20 -2.61
N SER A 11 3.41 -9.58 -1.50
CA SER A 11 4.41 -10.16 -0.59
C SER A 11 4.24 -9.72 0.86
N ARG A 12 4.73 -10.55 1.78
CA ARG A 12 4.80 -10.23 3.21
C ARG A 12 6.23 -9.87 3.59
N TYR A 13 6.44 -8.60 3.92
CA TYR A 13 7.73 -8.09 4.38
C TYR A 13 7.74 -8.02 5.90
N PHE A 14 8.79 -8.57 6.50
CA PHE A 14 9.02 -8.52 7.95
C PHE A 14 10.36 -7.84 8.23
N TYR A 15 10.43 -7.09 9.32
CA TYR A 15 11.71 -6.58 9.79
C TYR A 15 12.56 -7.73 10.31
N SER A 16 13.80 -7.82 9.83
CA SER A 16 14.79 -8.77 10.32
C SER A 16 15.11 -8.53 11.80
N GLU A 17 15.21 -7.27 12.20
CA GLU A 17 15.48 -6.87 13.57
C GLU A 17 14.37 -7.34 14.54
N GLY A 18 14.75 -8.18 15.50
CA GLY A 18 13.85 -8.76 16.49
C GLY A 18 12.87 -9.81 15.94
N TYR A 19 13.05 -10.29 14.70
CA TYR A 19 12.17 -11.32 14.12
C TYR A 19 12.20 -12.61 14.94
N GLN A 20 13.40 -13.12 15.23
CA GLN A 20 13.57 -14.39 15.95
C GLN A 20 13.04 -14.28 17.39
N GLU A 21 13.32 -13.17 18.08
CA GLU A 21 12.82 -12.97 19.45
C GLU A 21 11.29 -12.97 19.50
N ARG A 22 10.62 -12.28 18.56
CA ARG A 22 9.16 -12.31 18.45
C ARG A 22 8.65 -13.70 18.15
N GLN A 23 9.36 -14.44 17.28
CA GLN A 23 9.01 -15.81 16.93
C GLN A 23 9.09 -16.75 18.13
N ASP A 24 10.15 -16.65 18.93
CA ASP A 24 10.38 -17.47 20.12
C ASP A 24 9.35 -17.16 21.23
N ARG A 25 8.87 -15.90 21.31
CA ARG A 25 7.82 -15.46 22.23
C ARG A 25 6.39 -15.70 21.73
N GLY A 26 6.22 -16.16 20.48
CA GLY A 26 4.89 -16.31 19.87
C GLY A 26 4.18 -14.99 19.61
N GLU A 27 4.92 -13.89 19.48
CA GLU A 27 4.40 -12.54 19.24
C GLU A 27 4.14 -12.29 17.75
N GLU A 28 3.21 -11.37 17.46
CA GLU A 28 2.98 -10.93 16.08
C GLU A 28 4.22 -10.25 15.50
N GLN A 29 4.55 -10.60 14.26
CA GLN A 29 5.68 -10.01 13.57
C GLN A 29 5.36 -8.59 13.11
N LYS A 30 6.34 -7.69 13.23
CA LYS A 30 6.29 -6.38 12.58
C LYS A 30 6.35 -6.58 11.07
N GLN A 31 5.32 -6.14 10.36
CA GLN A 31 5.19 -6.32 8.92
C GLN A 31 4.89 -5.02 8.16
N LEU A 32 5.46 -4.92 6.96
CA LEU A 32 5.25 -3.86 5.97
C LEU A 32 4.46 -4.43 4.78
N SER A 33 3.28 -4.99 5.05
CA SER A 33 2.40 -5.59 4.04
C SER A 33 1.01 -4.94 4.07
N LYS A 34 0.15 -5.22 3.08
CA LYS A 34 -1.26 -4.79 3.05
C LYS A 34 -2.11 -5.21 4.26
N GLU A 35 -1.60 -6.09 5.11
CA GLU A 35 -2.37 -6.68 6.20
C GLU A 35 -2.83 -5.67 7.25
N PHE A 36 -2.11 -4.57 7.46
CA PHE A 36 -2.58 -3.54 8.41
C PHE A 36 -3.86 -2.85 7.93
N VAL A 37 -3.99 -2.58 6.63
CA VAL A 37 -5.22 -2.01 6.05
C VAL A 37 -6.35 -3.02 6.18
N ARG A 38 -6.07 -4.30 5.91
CA ARG A 38 -7.04 -5.38 6.06
C ARG A 38 -7.56 -5.50 7.49
N ARG A 39 -6.66 -5.48 8.48
CA ARG A 39 -7.01 -5.51 9.90
C ARG A 39 -7.83 -4.29 10.30
N TRP A 40 -7.42 -3.10 9.89
CA TRP A 40 -8.19 -1.88 10.15
C TRP A 40 -9.60 -1.96 9.56
N LEU A 41 -9.76 -2.46 8.34
CA LEU A 41 -11.08 -2.68 7.75
C LEU A 41 -11.91 -3.65 8.59
N ILE A 42 -11.34 -4.77 9.02
CA ILE A 42 -12.00 -5.77 9.88
C ILE A 42 -12.43 -5.15 11.21
N GLU A 43 -11.54 -4.42 11.88
CA GLU A 43 -11.77 -3.72 13.14
C GLU A 43 -12.87 -2.66 13.01
N ASN A 44 -13.00 -2.04 11.83
CA ASN A 44 -14.06 -1.09 11.50
C ASN A 44 -15.31 -1.75 10.88
N GLY A 45 -15.47 -3.07 11.05
CA GLY A 45 -16.69 -3.78 10.68
C GLY A 45 -16.84 -4.09 9.19
N PHE A 46 -15.75 -4.02 8.42
CA PHE A 46 -15.73 -4.29 7.00
C PHE A 46 -14.89 -5.54 6.65
N GLN A 47 -15.56 -6.53 6.09
CA GLN A 47 -14.99 -7.80 5.63
C GLN A 47 -15.42 -8.14 4.19
N GLY A 48 -16.06 -7.21 3.49
CA GLY A 48 -16.59 -7.42 2.15
C GLY A 48 -17.90 -8.21 2.10
N GLN A 49 -18.63 -8.34 3.21
CA GLN A 49 -19.92 -9.03 3.25
C GLN A 49 -21.04 -8.14 2.70
N LYS A 50 -22.10 -8.76 2.17
CA LYS A 50 -23.24 -8.04 1.60
C LYS A 50 -23.87 -7.10 2.64
N GLY A 51 -24.06 -5.84 2.26
CA GLY A 51 -24.67 -4.81 3.12
C GLY A 51 -23.70 -4.08 4.03
N GLN A 52 -22.43 -4.49 4.11
CA GLN A 52 -21.39 -3.71 4.78
C GLN A 52 -21.04 -2.47 3.95
N LYS A 53 -20.72 -1.37 4.63
CA LYS A 53 -20.19 -0.16 4.01
C LYS A 53 -18.70 -0.08 4.29
N ILE A 54 -17.95 0.39 3.30
CA ILE A 54 -16.54 0.70 3.49
C ILE A 54 -16.45 1.80 4.56
N PRO A 55 -15.64 1.62 5.62
CA PRO A 55 -15.46 2.63 6.65
C PRO A 55 -14.83 3.88 6.04
N ASN A 56 -15.17 5.05 6.57
CA ASN A 56 -14.54 6.29 6.12
C ASN A 56 -13.05 6.28 6.49
N MET A 57 -12.17 6.31 5.50
CA MET A 57 -10.74 6.46 5.71
C MET A 57 -10.44 7.95 5.79
N THR A 58 -10.07 8.44 6.97
CA THR A 58 -9.70 9.85 7.10
C THR A 58 -8.39 10.13 6.35
N ASP A 59 -8.18 11.39 5.98
CA ASP A 59 -6.96 11.80 5.28
C ASP A 59 -5.71 11.47 6.10
N GLU A 60 -5.77 11.59 7.43
CA GLU A 60 -4.67 11.21 8.31
C GLU A 60 -4.38 9.72 8.23
N TYR A 61 -5.41 8.87 8.25
CA TYR A 61 -5.22 7.43 8.13
C TYR A 61 -4.65 7.06 6.76
N ILE A 62 -5.15 7.67 5.68
CA ILE A 62 -4.63 7.49 4.32
C ILE A 62 -3.16 7.89 4.22
N GLU A 63 -2.75 8.98 4.87
CA GLU A 63 -1.35 9.39 4.92
C GLU A 63 -0.50 8.33 5.63
N THR A 64 -0.94 7.80 6.79
CA THR A 64 -0.19 6.73 7.48
C THR A 64 -0.07 5.44 6.64
N VAL A 65 -1.10 5.13 5.85
CA VAL A 65 -1.08 3.99 4.92
C VAL A 65 -0.02 4.26 3.83
N SER A 66 -0.03 5.46 3.26
CA SER A 66 0.89 5.88 2.20
C SER A 66 2.35 5.86 2.67
N GLU A 67 2.63 6.40 3.86
CA GLU A 67 3.98 6.41 4.43
C GLU A 67 4.57 5.01 4.59
N ARG A 68 3.76 3.99 4.94
CA ARG A 68 4.25 2.61 5.05
C ARG A 68 4.65 1.98 3.71
N TYR A 69 3.93 2.32 2.64
CA TYR A 69 4.31 1.87 1.30
C TYR A 69 5.59 2.55 0.83
N ILE A 70 5.71 3.85 1.12
CA ILE A 70 6.92 4.63 0.86
C ILE A 70 8.09 4.03 1.64
N GLU A 71 7.93 3.76 2.94
CA GLU A 71 8.98 3.16 3.77
C GLU A 71 9.48 1.84 3.17
N LEU A 72 8.57 0.96 2.73
CA LEU A 72 9.00 -0.28 2.09
C LEU A 72 9.77 -0.02 0.79
N TYR A 73 9.25 0.87 -0.08
CA TYR A 73 9.92 1.26 -1.33
C TYR A 73 11.35 1.75 -1.04
N GLU A 74 11.51 2.67 -0.09
CA GLU A 74 12.82 3.24 0.25
C GLU A 74 13.75 2.19 0.88
N ASN A 75 13.23 1.27 1.69
CA ASN A 75 14.03 0.19 2.27
C ASN A 75 14.50 -0.84 1.25
N ILE A 76 13.68 -1.16 0.24
CA ILE A 76 14.04 -2.14 -0.79
C ILE A 76 15.03 -1.54 -1.80
N LEU A 77 14.80 -0.29 -2.23
CA LEU A 77 15.57 0.33 -3.30
C LEU A 77 16.74 1.20 -2.81
N GLY A 78 16.71 1.64 -1.54
CA GLY A 78 17.71 2.56 -0.99
C GLY A 78 17.57 4.00 -1.51
N GLU A 79 16.49 4.32 -2.21
CA GLU A 79 16.22 5.63 -2.81
C GLU A 79 15.04 6.31 -2.16
N LYS A 80 15.02 7.65 -2.15
CA LYS A 80 13.89 8.42 -1.62
C LYS A 80 12.72 8.39 -2.58
N PHE A 81 11.52 8.11 -2.05
CA PHE A 81 10.30 8.19 -2.83
C PHE A 81 9.92 9.65 -3.06
N VAL A 82 9.69 10.02 -4.32
CA VAL A 82 9.21 11.36 -4.68
C VAL A 82 7.73 11.26 -5.02
N LYS A 83 6.88 11.84 -4.16
CA LYS A 83 5.43 11.91 -4.42
C LYS A 83 5.19 12.66 -5.73
N ALA A 84 4.38 12.08 -6.60
CA ALA A 84 3.99 12.72 -7.85
C ALA A 84 3.09 13.93 -7.58
N ASP A 85 3.20 14.95 -8.42
CA ASP A 85 2.22 16.04 -8.42
C ASP A 85 0.85 15.50 -8.88
N VAL A 86 -0.16 15.78 -8.04
CA VAL A 86 -1.55 15.34 -8.17
C VAL A 86 -2.51 16.50 -8.43
N SER A 87 -2.00 17.72 -8.60
CA SER A 87 -2.82 18.92 -8.82
C SER A 87 -3.69 18.84 -10.08
N ASN A 88 -3.22 18.13 -11.12
CA ASN A 88 -3.93 18.03 -12.40
C ASN A 88 -3.98 16.60 -12.95
N ILE A 89 -4.46 15.66 -12.12
CA ILE A 89 -4.55 14.23 -12.49
C ILE A 89 -5.43 14.02 -13.72
N TYR A 90 -6.60 14.65 -13.78
CA TYR A 90 -7.58 14.39 -14.84
C TYR A 90 -7.04 14.80 -16.21
N ASP A 91 -6.52 16.02 -16.35
CA ASP A 91 -5.96 16.48 -17.62
C ASP A 91 -4.74 15.65 -18.02
N ARG A 92 -3.91 15.22 -17.05
CA ARG A 92 -2.75 14.36 -17.31
C ARG A 92 -3.18 13.01 -17.88
N ILE A 93 -4.21 12.39 -17.31
CA ILE A 93 -4.75 11.11 -17.79
C ILE A 93 -5.33 11.30 -19.20
N GLU A 94 -6.21 12.29 -19.38
CA GLU A 94 -6.85 12.57 -20.66
C GLU A 94 -5.82 12.80 -21.78
N LYS A 95 -4.85 13.69 -21.54
CA LYS A 95 -3.79 13.99 -22.49
C LYS A 95 -3.00 12.75 -22.91
N ASN A 96 -2.61 11.91 -21.94
CA ASN A 96 -1.85 10.69 -22.24
C ASN A 96 -2.66 9.69 -23.05
N VAL A 97 -3.97 9.54 -22.75
CA VAL A 97 -4.87 8.65 -23.50
C VAL A 97 -5.05 9.15 -24.93
N ILE A 98 -5.36 10.44 -25.13
CA ILE A 98 -5.53 11.03 -26.47
C ILE A 98 -4.24 10.90 -27.27
N THR A 99 -3.09 11.25 -26.67
CA THR A 99 -1.77 11.15 -27.33
C THR A 99 -1.46 9.73 -27.80
N TYR A 100 -1.89 8.71 -27.04
CA TYR A 100 -1.71 7.31 -27.45
C TYR A 100 -2.65 6.94 -28.60
N LEU A 101 -3.92 7.33 -28.52
CA LEU A 101 -4.92 7.05 -29.56
C LEU A 101 -4.58 7.73 -30.90
N GLU A 102 -3.95 8.89 -30.88
CA GLU A 102 -3.47 9.59 -32.09
C GLU A 102 -2.28 8.90 -32.77
N LYS A 103 -1.56 8.02 -32.06
CA LYS A 103 -0.41 7.26 -32.58
C LYS A 103 -0.79 5.86 -33.09
N LEU A 104 -2.03 5.43 -32.85
CA LEU A 104 -2.62 4.20 -33.37
C LEU A 104 -3.06 4.39 -34.83
#